data_AF-A0A3M1ZEU1-F1
#
_entry.id   AF-A0A3M1ZEU1-F1
#
_cell.length_a   1.000
_cell.length_b   1.000
_cell.length_c   1.000
_cell.angle_alpha   90.00
_cell.angle_beta   90.00
_cell.angle_gamma   90.00
#
_symmetry.space_group_name_H-M   'P 1'
#
loop_
_entity.id
_entity.type
_entity.pdbx_description
1 polymer ?
#
loop_
_entity_poly.entity_id
_entity_poly.type
_entity_poly.pdbx_seq_one_letter_code
_entity_poly.pdbx_strand_id
1 'polypeptide(L)'
;MAKIISLKTWRKHWLFVLIGLIVFGVIGTLGASKLEERDSFCTSCHLAPEVTYVERTSSARMAEDVFNIPDLASFHYWDNPDFRCVDCHRGDDSLAHRGRVLLLAASDTITFLTGRADETLEKGNVPAVNPNELPWHGPEMYNRAPDILNAACEKCHQETLTLVGFENHFHNKLPAARVAFEATGELLFPQDWPQSLPEDMTDSDLIQPEETVLTCLDCHRAHVQGFEFDFFLQEQAVVLPACTQCHVETGKGPQDLAGGR
;
A
#
# COMPACT_ATOMS: atom_id res chain seq x y z
N MET A 1 -10.84 -58.78 26.19
CA MET A 1 -12.11 -58.22 25.71
C MET A 1 -11.85 -56.82 25.17
N ALA A 2 -11.83 -56.63 23.84
CA ALA A 2 -11.68 -55.32 23.23
C ALA A 2 -13.02 -54.58 23.31
N LYS A 3 -13.07 -53.43 24.00
CA LYS A 3 -14.25 -52.54 23.97
C LYS A 3 -14.40 -52.02 22.54
N ILE A 4 -15.42 -52.48 21.83
CA ILE A 4 -15.83 -51.90 20.54
C ILE A 4 -16.34 -50.49 20.85
N ILE A 5 -15.47 -49.49 20.69
CA ILE A 5 -15.86 -48.09 20.73
C ILE A 5 -16.84 -47.88 19.57
N SER A 6 -18.06 -47.46 19.88
CA SER A 6 -19.07 -47.18 18.86
C SER A 6 -18.55 -46.13 17.89
N LEU A 7 -18.62 -46.40 16.57
CA LEU A 7 -18.34 -45.42 15.52
C LEU A 7 -19.08 -44.08 15.76
N LYS A 8 -20.23 -44.11 16.45
CA LYS A 8 -21.02 -42.93 16.81
C LYS A 8 -20.36 -42.07 17.89
N THR A 9 -19.68 -42.67 18.88
CA THR A 9 -18.93 -41.89 19.87
C THR A 9 -17.68 -41.30 19.24
N TRP A 10 -16.97 -42.06 18.40
CA TRP A 10 -15.77 -41.56 17.69
C TRP A 10 -16.05 -40.34 16.79
N ARG A 11 -17.15 -40.36 16.01
CA ARG A 11 -17.58 -39.21 15.20
C ARG A 11 -17.86 -37.95 16.02
N LYS A 12 -18.46 -38.10 17.21
CA LYS A 12 -18.71 -36.95 18.12
C LYS A 12 -17.41 -36.33 18.64
N HIS A 13 -16.43 -37.16 19.02
CA HIS A 13 -15.14 -36.66 19.50
C HIS A 13 -14.41 -35.86 18.42
N TRP A 14 -14.34 -36.38 17.18
CA TRP A 14 -13.71 -35.64 16.08
C TRP A 14 -14.43 -34.35 15.72
N LEU A 15 -15.77 -34.33 15.80
CA LEU A 15 -16.53 -33.10 15.61
C LEU A 15 -16.16 -32.06 16.67
N PHE A 16 -16.08 -32.44 17.95
CA PHE A 16 -15.66 -31.52 19.01
C PHE A 16 -14.23 -31.04 18.83
N VAL A 17 -13.31 -31.91 18.40
CA VAL A 17 -11.92 -31.52 18.10
C VAL A 17 -11.89 -30.51 16.95
N LEU A 18 -12.63 -30.76 15.86
CA LEU A 18 -12.70 -29.84 14.72
C LEU A 18 -13.27 -28.48 15.13
N ILE A 19 -14.38 -28.47 15.89
CA ILE A 19 -14.97 -27.23 16.42
C ILE A 19 -13.96 -26.50 17.31
N GLY A 20 -13.29 -27.24 18.21
CA GLY A 20 -12.26 -26.67 19.08
C GLY A 20 -11.12 -26.01 18.29
N LEU A 21 -10.65 -26.66 17.23
CA LEU A 21 -9.61 -26.12 16.34
C LEU A 21 -10.08 -24.88 15.58
N ILE A 22 -11.32 -24.87 15.08
CA ILE A 22 -11.89 -23.69 14.41
C ILE A 22 -12.01 -22.52 15.38
N VAL A 23 -12.57 -22.75 16.57
CA VAL A 23 -12.72 -21.71 17.61
C VAL A 23 -11.36 -21.17 18.02
N PHE A 24 -10.38 -22.05 18.25
CA PHE A 24 -9.02 -21.63 18.58
C PHE A 24 -8.37 -20.82 17.44
N GLY A 25 -8.54 -21.26 16.20
CA GLY A 25 -8.06 -20.53 15.02
C GLY A 25 -8.66 -19.13 14.92
N VAL A 26 -9.98 -18.99 15.06
CA VAL A 26 -10.68 -17.69 15.03
C VAL A 26 -10.19 -16.78 16.16
N ILE A 27 -10.09 -17.28 17.39
CA ILE A 27 -9.58 -16.50 18.52
C ILE A 27 -8.13 -16.05 18.27
N GLY A 28 -7.28 -16.95 17.77
CA GLY A 28 -5.90 -16.64 17.42
C GLY A 28 -5.80 -15.54 16.36
N THR A 29 -6.58 -15.65 15.28
CA THR A 29 -6.62 -14.66 14.20
C THR A 29 -7.11 -13.29 14.68
N LEU A 30 -8.17 -13.24 15.48
CA LEU A 30 -8.66 -11.98 16.06
C LEU A 30 -7.66 -11.38 17.04
N GLY A 31 -6.99 -12.22 17.82
CA GLY A 31 -5.92 -11.81 18.73
C GLY A 31 -4.74 -11.20 17.98
N ALA A 32 -4.22 -11.89 16.96
CA ALA A 32 -3.16 -11.39 16.08
C ALA A 32 -3.57 -10.08 15.42
N SER A 33 -4.80 -10.00 14.89
CA SER A 33 -5.33 -8.78 14.31
C SER A 33 -5.34 -7.61 15.27
N LYS A 34 -5.73 -7.84 16.53
CA LYS A 34 -5.74 -6.75 17.53
C LYS A 34 -4.33 -6.34 17.96
N LEU A 35 -3.36 -7.25 17.89
CA LEU A 35 -1.96 -6.98 18.19
C LEU A 35 -1.31 -6.16 17.06
N GLU A 36 -1.60 -6.48 15.80
CA GLU A 36 -1.13 -5.73 14.61
C GLU A 36 -1.56 -4.26 14.59
N GLU A 37 -2.62 -3.88 15.31
CA GLU A 37 -3.01 -2.47 15.53
C GLU A 37 -2.02 -1.67 16.41
N ARG A 38 -0.90 -2.28 16.82
CA ARG A 38 0.10 -1.66 17.69
C ARG A 38 1.45 -1.73 17.02
N ASP A 39 2.06 -0.58 16.77
CA ASP A 39 3.38 -0.51 16.12
C ASP A 39 4.46 -1.22 16.93
N SER A 40 4.32 -1.25 18.28
CA SER A 40 5.21 -2.01 19.17
C SER A 40 5.11 -3.53 19.00
N PHE A 41 3.98 -4.06 18.51
CA PHE A 41 3.90 -5.47 18.13
C PHE A 41 4.68 -5.72 16.83
N CYS A 42 4.52 -4.85 15.83
CA CYS A 42 5.27 -4.95 14.57
C CYS A 42 6.79 -4.94 14.84
N THR A 43 7.29 -4.00 15.64
CA THR A 43 8.73 -3.90 15.96
C THR A 43 9.23 -4.95 16.95
N SER A 44 8.35 -5.78 17.52
CA SER A 44 8.79 -6.90 18.35
C SER A 44 9.37 -8.07 17.54
N CYS A 45 9.03 -8.15 16.25
CA CYS A 45 9.49 -9.20 15.34
C CYS A 45 10.27 -8.66 14.14
N HIS A 46 9.98 -7.44 13.67
CA HIS A 46 10.76 -6.82 12.61
C HIS A 46 12.11 -6.29 13.12
N LEU A 47 13.15 -6.38 12.30
CA LEU A 47 14.51 -5.95 12.62
C LEU A 47 14.80 -4.59 11.97
N ALA A 48 16.06 -4.19 11.86
CA ALA A 48 16.43 -3.07 11.00
C ALA A 48 16.16 -3.47 9.52
N PRO A 49 15.68 -2.53 8.68
CA PRO A 49 15.48 -1.11 8.95
C PRO A 49 14.12 -0.74 9.58
N GLU A 50 13.17 -1.66 9.74
CA GLU A 50 11.81 -1.34 10.20
C GLU A 50 11.75 -0.69 11.59
N VAL A 51 12.61 -1.14 12.52
CA VAL A 51 12.73 -0.51 13.85
C VAL A 51 13.14 0.96 13.73
N THR A 52 14.07 1.28 12.80
CA THR A 52 14.49 2.66 12.54
C THR A 52 13.33 3.51 12.02
N TYR A 53 12.44 2.94 11.18
CA TYR A 53 11.27 3.69 10.72
C TYR A 53 10.30 4.00 11.84
N VAL A 54 10.09 3.09 12.80
CA VAL A 54 9.23 3.37 13.96
C VAL A 54 9.84 4.41 14.89
N GLU A 55 11.17 4.43 15.05
CA GLU A 55 11.86 5.50 15.78
C GLU A 55 11.68 6.87 15.10
N ARG A 56 11.81 6.92 13.77
CA ARG A 56 11.57 8.13 12.98
C ARG A 56 10.13 8.60 13.10
N THR A 57 9.15 7.71 12.93
CA THR A 57 7.73 8.07 13.01
C THR A 57 7.33 8.50 14.44
N SER A 58 7.93 7.90 15.47
CA SER A 58 7.76 8.34 16.87
C SER A 58 8.34 9.73 17.10
N SER A 59 9.50 10.03 16.51
CA SER A 59 10.12 11.36 16.58
C SER A 59 9.30 12.40 15.83
N ALA A 60 8.75 12.03 14.67
CA ALA A 60 7.91 12.89 13.82
C ALA A 60 6.66 13.39 14.54
N ARG A 61 6.05 12.59 15.43
CA ARG A 61 4.91 13.04 16.27
C ARG A 61 5.22 14.22 17.18
N MET A 62 6.49 14.47 17.45
CA MET A 62 6.96 15.57 18.30
C MET A 62 7.55 16.74 17.49
N ALA A 63 7.59 16.63 16.16
CA ALA A 63 8.12 17.69 15.31
C ALA A 63 7.17 18.88 15.28
N GLU A 64 7.73 20.09 15.41
CA GLU A 64 6.95 21.34 15.42
C GLU A 64 6.55 21.79 14.00
N ASP A 65 7.29 21.35 12.98
CA ASP A 65 7.04 21.68 11.58
C ASP A 65 7.31 20.50 10.63
N VAL A 66 6.79 20.61 9.41
CA VAL A 66 6.91 19.61 8.35
C VAL A 66 8.35 19.45 7.83
N PHE A 67 9.22 20.45 8.01
CA PHE A 67 10.59 20.43 7.50
C PHE A 67 11.51 19.51 8.32
N ASN A 68 11.08 19.12 9.52
CA ASN A 68 11.77 18.16 10.39
C ASN A 68 11.26 16.72 10.22
N ILE A 69 10.44 16.46 9.21
CA ILE A 69 9.89 15.14 8.93
C ILE A 69 10.78 14.43 7.90
N PRO A 70 11.40 13.30 8.23
CA PRO A 70 12.42 12.68 7.37
C PRO A 70 11.84 11.97 6.15
N ASP A 71 10.62 11.42 6.24
CA ASP A 71 10.07 10.61 5.15
C ASP A 71 8.54 10.60 5.15
N LEU A 72 7.96 10.11 4.04
CA LEU A 72 6.52 10.06 3.85
C LEU A 72 5.78 9.26 4.94
N ALA A 73 6.37 8.19 5.46
CA ALA A 73 5.75 7.42 6.54
C ALA A 73 5.70 8.23 7.83
N SER A 74 6.78 8.95 8.14
CA SER A 74 6.89 9.86 9.27
C SER A 74 5.89 11.02 9.15
N PHE A 75 5.64 11.51 7.94
CA PHE A 75 4.63 12.54 7.68
C PHE A 75 3.23 12.11 8.10
N HIS A 76 2.80 10.90 7.77
CA HIS A 76 1.48 10.39 8.18
C HIS A 76 1.32 10.32 9.71
N TYR A 77 2.41 10.06 10.44
CA TYR A 77 2.41 10.08 11.90
C TYR A 77 2.38 11.49 12.49
N TRP A 78 2.99 12.46 11.80
CA TRP A 78 2.95 13.87 12.17
C TRP A 78 1.58 14.49 11.91
N ASP A 79 1.01 14.23 10.73
CA ASP A 79 -0.30 14.74 10.32
C ASP A 79 -1.44 14.10 11.12
N ASN A 80 -1.34 12.80 11.39
CA ASN A 80 -2.32 12.06 12.18
C ASN A 80 -1.65 11.26 13.33
N PRO A 81 -1.78 11.70 14.60
CA PRO A 81 -1.15 11.02 15.74
C PRO A 81 -1.75 9.64 16.04
N ASP A 82 -2.92 9.32 15.50
CA ASP A 82 -3.54 8.00 15.63
C ASP A 82 -3.09 7.02 14.53
N PHE A 83 -2.36 7.50 13.51
CA PHE A 83 -1.86 6.68 12.40
C PHE A 83 -0.89 5.59 12.87
N ARG A 84 -0.98 4.41 12.24
CA ARG A 84 -0.27 3.18 12.57
C ARG A 84 0.45 2.61 11.35
N CYS A 85 1.40 1.72 11.57
CA CYS A 85 1.99 0.92 10.48
C CYS A 85 0.93 0.14 9.70
N VAL A 86 -0.06 -0.41 10.43
CA VAL A 86 -1.11 -1.23 9.81
C VAL A 86 -2.01 -0.42 8.89
N ASP A 87 -2.13 0.89 9.06
CA ASP A 87 -3.00 1.73 8.23
C ASP A 87 -2.52 1.78 6.77
N CYS A 88 -1.20 1.74 6.53
CA CYS A 88 -0.65 1.50 5.20
C CYS A 88 -0.66 0.02 4.82
N HIS A 89 -0.34 -0.87 5.77
CA HIS A 89 -0.01 -2.27 5.49
C HIS A 89 -1.19 -3.25 5.43
N ARG A 90 -2.41 -2.83 5.78
CA ARG A 90 -3.60 -3.70 5.82
C ARG A 90 -4.41 -3.76 4.53
N GLY A 91 -4.15 -2.83 3.61
CA GLY A 91 -4.99 -2.60 2.43
C GLY A 91 -6.28 -1.85 2.74
N ASP A 92 -7.30 -2.11 1.94
CA ASP A 92 -8.62 -1.46 1.98
C ASP A 92 -9.55 -1.90 3.13
N ASP A 93 -9.04 -2.61 4.15
CA ASP A 93 -9.82 -3.27 5.21
C ASP A 93 -10.77 -4.39 4.78
N SER A 94 -10.78 -4.79 3.50
CA SER A 94 -11.57 -5.93 3.06
C SER A 94 -11.12 -7.22 3.75
N LEU A 95 -12.06 -8.15 3.92
CA LEU A 95 -11.75 -9.49 4.45
C LEU A 95 -10.71 -10.23 3.59
N ALA A 96 -10.70 -9.95 2.28
CA ALA A 96 -9.73 -10.53 1.34
C ALA A 96 -8.31 -10.02 1.61
N HIS A 97 -8.11 -8.70 1.70
CA HIS A 97 -6.81 -8.14 2.05
C HIS A 97 -6.39 -8.53 3.46
N ARG A 98 -7.32 -8.52 4.43
CA ARG A 98 -7.04 -8.98 5.79
C ARG A 98 -6.53 -10.42 5.82
N GLY A 99 -7.17 -11.32 5.07
CA GLY A 99 -6.73 -12.71 4.94
C GLY A 99 -5.33 -12.83 4.33
N ARG A 100 -5.02 -12.05 3.29
CA ARG A 100 -3.70 -12.02 2.65
C ARG A 100 -2.62 -11.47 3.58
N VAL A 101 -2.88 -10.38 4.29
CA VAL A 101 -1.96 -9.80 5.29
C VAL A 101 -1.65 -10.79 6.40
N LEU A 102 -2.66 -11.50 6.92
CA LEU A 102 -2.46 -12.53 7.93
C LEU A 102 -1.63 -13.72 7.42
N LEU A 103 -1.81 -14.12 6.16
CA LEU A 103 -0.99 -15.16 5.54
C LEU A 103 0.46 -14.71 5.34
N LEU A 104 0.68 -13.45 4.93
CA LEU A 104 2.01 -12.84 4.84
C LEU A 104 2.66 -12.79 6.23
N ALA A 105 1.96 -12.28 7.25
CA ALA A 105 2.45 -12.22 8.63
C ALA A 105 2.80 -13.61 9.20
N ALA A 106 2.00 -14.64 8.88
CA ALA A 106 2.30 -16.02 9.26
C ALA A 106 3.57 -16.54 8.57
N SER A 107 3.75 -16.24 7.28
CA SER A 107 4.97 -16.55 6.54
C SER A 107 6.19 -15.87 7.15
N ASP A 108 6.09 -14.57 7.44
CA ASP A 108 7.18 -13.78 8.02
C ASP A 108 7.54 -14.27 9.44
N THR A 109 6.53 -14.65 10.23
CA THR A 109 6.73 -15.26 11.56
C THR A 109 7.51 -16.58 11.45
N ILE A 110 7.18 -17.43 10.47
CA ILE A 110 7.91 -18.69 10.25
C ILE A 110 9.35 -18.39 9.83
N THR A 111 9.56 -17.46 8.89
CA THR A 111 10.90 -17.05 8.45
C THR A 111 11.74 -16.57 9.62
N PHE A 112 11.19 -15.67 10.45
CA PHE A 112 11.83 -15.17 11.66
C PHE A 112 12.18 -16.29 12.64
N LEU A 113 11.23 -17.19 12.96
CA LEU A 113 11.45 -18.31 13.89
C LEU A 113 12.49 -19.32 13.39
N THR A 114 12.68 -19.43 12.07
CA THR A 114 13.74 -20.26 11.49
C THR A 114 15.12 -19.60 11.47
N GLY A 115 15.24 -18.36 11.99
CA GLY A 115 16.50 -17.63 12.09
C GLY A 115 17.04 -17.14 10.74
N ARG A 116 16.18 -17.02 9.72
CA ARG A 116 16.54 -16.46 8.42
C ARG A 116 16.20 -14.98 8.40
N ALA A 117 17.17 -14.13 8.08
CA ALA A 117 16.88 -12.78 7.64
C ALA A 117 16.23 -12.87 6.26
N ASP A 118 15.06 -12.29 6.13
CA ASP A 118 14.39 -12.21 4.84
C ASP A 118 14.82 -10.90 4.17
N GLU A 119 15.78 -10.99 3.26
CA GLU A 119 16.27 -9.83 2.50
C GLU A 119 15.17 -9.17 1.65
N THR A 120 14.03 -9.85 1.47
CA THR A 120 12.87 -9.29 0.78
C THR A 120 11.84 -8.66 1.72
N LEU A 121 12.00 -8.80 3.04
CA LEU A 121 11.29 -8.00 4.03
C LEU A 121 11.91 -6.62 4.18
N GLU A 122 13.22 -6.50 4.01
CA GLU A 122 13.88 -5.20 3.84
C GLU A 122 13.44 -4.60 2.50
N LYS A 123 12.45 -3.69 2.54
CA LYS A 123 11.73 -3.12 1.38
C LYS A 123 12.58 -2.28 0.40
N GLY A 124 13.90 -2.48 0.34
CA GLY A 124 14.82 -1.71 -0.50
C GLY A 124 15.72 -2.52 -1.44
N ASN A 125 15.75 -3.86 -1.35
CA ASN A 125 16.81 -4.65 -2.02
C ASN A 125 16.31 -5.80 -2.91
N VAL A 126 15.01 -5.86 -3.23
CA VAL A 126 14.49 -6.91 -4.12
C VAL A 126 14.43 -6.37 -5.55
N PRO A 127 15.38 -6.73 -6.43
CA PRO A 127 15.22 -6.48 -7.85
C PRO A 127 13.98 -7.23 -8.30
N ALA A 128 12.95 -6.50 -8.65
CA ALA A 128 11.72 -7.10 -9.07
C ALA A 128 11.79 -7.45 -10.54
N VAL A 129 11.28 -8.63 -10.84
CA VAL A 129 10.93 -8.99 -12.20
C VAL A 129 9.79 -8.08 -12.61
N ASN A 130 10.02 -7.18 -13.57
CA ASN A 130 8.92 -6.45 -14.22
C ASN A 130 7.89 -7.48 -14.69
N PRO A 131 6.63 -7.44 -14.22
CA PRO A 131 5.60 -8.37 -14.68
C PRO A 131 5.31 -8.25 -16.18
N ASN A 132 5.78 -7.18 -16.82
CA ASN A 132 5.71 -6.97 -18.26
C ASN A 132 7.11 -7.11 -18.87
N GLU A 133 7.28 -7.90 -19.93
CA GLU A 133 8.56 -8.12 -20.63
C GLU A 133 9.12 -6.86 -21.35
N LEU A 134 8.56 -5.66 -21.09
CA LEU A 134 9.12 -4.40 -21.54
C LEU A 134 10.25 -3.96 -20.60
N PRO A 135 11.31 -3.29 -21.10
CA PRO A 135 12.37 -2.78 -20.24
C PRO A 135 11.80 -1.72 -19.29
N TRP A 136 11.54 -2.11 -18.04
CA TRP A 136 11.25 -1.18 -16.96
C TRP A 136 12.53 -0.40 -16.69
N HIS A 137 12.46 0.92 -16.84
CA HIS A 137 13.58 1.82 -16.57
C HIS A 137 13.54 2.45 -15.16
N GLY A 138 12.58 2.04 -14.33
CA GLY A 138 12.48 2.48 -12.94
C GLY A 138 13.36 1.62 -12.00
N PRO A 139 13.72 2.12 -10.81
CA PRO A 139 14.52 1.34 -9.86
C PRO A 139 13.74 0.11 -9.37
N GLU A 140 14.38 -1.05 -9.49
CA GLU A 140 13.84 -2.39 -9.23
C GLU A 140 13.61 -2.61 -7.72
N MET A 141 12.52 -2.06 -7.17
CA MET A 141 12.16 -2.29 -5.76
C MET A 141 10.66 -2.54 -5.67
N TYR A 142 10.25 -3.82 -5.58
CA TYR A 142 8.84 -4.16 -5.46
C TYR A 142 8.54 -4.73 -4.08
N ASN A 143 7.40 -4.32 -3.55
CA ASN A 143 6.77 -4.96 -2.42
C ASN A 143 6.25 -6.35 -2.83
N ARG A 144 6.28 -7.33 -1.92
CA ARG A 144 5.65 -8.65 -2.11
C ARG A 144 4.15 -8.57 -2.40
N ALA A 145 3.49 -7.50 -1.95
CA ALA A 145 2.07 -7.25 -2.17
C ALA A 145 1.82 -5.76 -2.44
N PRO A 146 2.19 -5.25 -3.63
CA PRO A 146 2.07 -3.83 -3.96
C PRO A 146 0.60 -3.40 -4.00
N ASP A 147 -0.29 -4.31 -4.37
CA ASP A 147 -1.73 -4.10 -4.43
C ASP A 147 -2.35 -3.84 -3.04
N ILE A 148 -1.85 -4.51 -2.00
CA ILE A 148 -2.32 -4.27 -0.62
C ILE A 148 -1.97 -2.84 -0.20
N LEU A 149 -0.72 -2.42 -0.39
CA LEU A 149 -0.32 -1.05 -0.04
C LEU A 149 -1.08 -0.01 -0.87
N ASN A 150 -1.19 -0.23 -2.17
CA ASN A 150 -1.86 0.70 -3.06
C ASN A 150 -3.35 0.86 -2.68
N ALA A 151 -4.04 -0.23 -2.34
CA ALA A 151 -5.42 -0.18 -1.86
C ALA A 151 -5.58 0.62 -0.55
N ALA A 152 -4.56 0.61 0.33
CA ALA A 152 -4.57 1.46 1.53
C ALA A 152 -4.41 2.95 1.18
N CYS A 153 -3.55 3.29 0.22
CA CYS A 153 -3.42 4.66 -0.30
C CYS A 153 -4.75 5.14 -0.89
N GLU A 154 -5.35 4.34 -1.76
CA GLU A 154 -6.62 4.65 -2.42
C GLU A 154 -7.75 4.88 -1.43
N LYS A 155 -7.80 4.09 -0.35
CA LYS A 155 -8.83 4.24 0.70
C LYS A 155 -8.79 5.62 1.37
N CYS A 156 -7.60 6.15 1.64
CA CYS A 156 -7.45 7.44 2.34
C CYS A 156 -7.39 8.64 1.40
N HIS A 157 -6.90 8.48 0.17
CA HIS A 157 -6.65 9.56 -0.78
C HIS A 157 -7.66 9.60 -1.95
N GLN A 158 -8.91 9.18 -1.72
CA GLN A 158 -9.96 9.21 -2.75
C GLN A 158 -10.17 10.63 -3.30
N GLU A 159 -10.17 11.64 -2.43
CA GLU A 159 -10.34 13.05 -2.82
C GLU A 159 -9.27 13.50 -3.82
N THR A 160 -8.01 13.13 -3.58
CA THR A 160 -6.91 13.41 -4.52
C THR A 160 -7.15 12.71 -5.85
N LEU A 161 -7.65 11.48 -5.85
CA LEU A 161 -7.91 10.74 -7.09
C LEU A 161 -9.09 11.33 -7.90
N THR A 162 -10.07 11.94 -7.21
CA THR A 162 -11.26 12.56 -7.82
C THR A 162 -11.14 14.06 -8.07
N LEU A 163 -10.05 14.70 -7.63
CA LEU A 163 -9.78 16.12 -7.90
C LEU A 163 -9.42 16.29 -9.37
N VAL A 164 -10.27 16.95 -10.15
CA VAL A 164 -10.00 17.13 -11.58
C VAL A 164 -9.02 18.26 -11.82
N GLY A 165 -8.22 18.13 -12.88
CA GLY A 165 -7.52 19.25 -13.48
C GLY A 165 -6.14 18.89 -13.98
N PHE A 166 -5.50 19.85 -14.66
CA PHE A 166 -4.19 19.62 -15.26
C PHE A 166 -3.11 19.37 -14.19
N GLU A 167 -3.14 20.09 -13.08
CA GLU A 167 -2.19 19.90 -11.97
C GLU A 167 -2.31 18.50 -11.32
N ASN A 168 -3.44 17.83 -11.51
CA ASN A 168 -3.71 16.49 -11.00
C ASN A 168 -3.90 15.43 -12.11
N HIS A 169 -3.48 15.76 -13.34
CA HIS A 169 -3.80 14.97 -14.53
C HIS A 169 -3.33 13.52 -14.41
N PHE A 170 -2.17 13.28 -13.82
CA PHE A 170 -1.64 11.92 -13.65
C PHE A 170 -2.62 11.07 -12.84
N HIS A 171 -3.03 11.55 -11.66
CA HIS A 171 -3.95 10.84 -10.79
C HIS A 171 -5.29 10.56 -11.48
N ASN A 172 -5.86 11.55 -12.19
CA ASN A 172 -7.13 11.38 -12.91
C ASN A 172 -7.07 10.35 -14.06
N LYS A 173 -5.87 10.02 -14.53
CA LYS A 173 -5.64 9.02 -15.58
C LYS A 173 -5.28 7.64 -15.04
N LEU A 174 -5.09 7.47 -13.73
CA LEU A 174 -4.89 6.14 -13.15
C LEU A 174 -6.21 5.35 -13.10
N PRO A 175 -6.18 4.01 -13.25
CA PRO A 175 -7.34 3.15 -12.98
C PRO A 175 -7.98 3.41 -11.61
N ALA A 176 -7.15 3.71 -10.61
CA ALA A 176 -7.56 4.06 -9.25
C ALA A 176 -8.56 5.24 -9.18
N ALA A 177 -8.43 6.24 -10.05
CA ALA A 177 -9.33 7.38 -10.05
C ALA A 177 -10.74 7.02 -10.53
N ARG A 178 -10.87 6.10 -11.48
CA ARG A 178 -12.18 5.58 -11.87
C ARG A 178 -12.84 4.83 -10.71
N VAL A 179 -12.08 3.98 -10.01
CA VAL A 179 -12.56 3.24 -8.84
C VAL A 179 -13.00 4.20 -7.72
N ALA A 180 -12.20 5.24 -7.44
CA ALA A 180 -12.53 6.26 -6.45
C ALA A 180 -13.82 7.01 -6.84
N PHE A 181 -13.95 7.44 -8.09
CA PHE A 181 -15.15 8.11 -8.59
C PHE A 181 -16.40 7.22 -8.53
N GLU A 182 -16.28 5.93 -8.88
CA GLU A 182 -17.39 4.98 -8.75
C GLU A 182 -17.82 4.75 -7.30
N ALA A 183 -16.89 4.85 -6.36
CA ALA A 183 -17.15 4.71 -4.94
C ALA A 183 -17.79 5.97 -4.31
N THR A 184 -17.32 7.16 -4.67
CA THR A 184 -17.79 8.42 -4.08
C THR A 184 -18.97 9.04 -4.84
N GLY A 185 -19.05 8.82 -6.15
CA GLY A 185 -19.99 9.50 -7.03
C GLY A 185 -19.72 11.00 -7.19
N GLU A 186 -18.54 11.49 -6.78
CA GLU A 186 -18.22 12.91 -6.70
C GLU A 186 -16.88 13.21 -7.38
N LEU A 187 -16.87 14.29 -8.18
CA LEU A 187 -15.66 14.94 -8.67
C LEU A 187 -15.41 16.19 -7.84
N LEU A 188 -14.17 16.37 -7.41
CA LEU A 188 -13.75 17.61 -6.77
C LEU A 188 -13.14 18.53 -7.81
N PHE A 189 -13.39 19.82 -7.68
CA PHE A 189 -12.95 20.83 -8.62
C PHE A 189 -12.12 21.89 -7.89
N PRO A 190 -10.99 22.35 -8.46
CA PRO A 190 -10.28 23.52 -7.96
C PRO A 190 -11.20 24.76 -7.89
N GLN A 191 -10.89 25.69 -6.98
CA GLN A 191 -11.72 26.87 -6.75
C GLN A 191 -11.89 27.76 -8.00
N ASP A 192 -10.89 27.75 -8.88
CA ASP A 192 -10.83 28.49 -10.14
C ASP A 192 -11.33 27.69 -11.36
N TRP A 193 -11.91 26.50 -11.15
CA TRP A 193 -12.44 25.68 -12.23
C TRP A 193 -13.60 26.39 -12.98
N PRO A 194 -13.72 26.24 -14.32
CA PRO A 194 -14.85 26.76 -15.06
C PRO A 194 -16.19 26.29 -14.47
N GLN A 195 -17.12 27.24 -14.30
CA GLN A 195 -18.43 26.97 -13.70
C GLN A 195 -19.32 26.03 -14.54
N SER A 196 -18.92 25.75 -15.78
CA SER A 196 -19.59 24.81 -16.67
C SER A 196 -18.56 24.10 -17.54
N LEU A 197 -18.71 22.79 -17.68
CA LEU A 197 -18.03 22.02 -18.72
C LEU A 197 -18.58 22.40 -20.11
N PRO A 198 -17.81 22.18 -21.19
CA PRO A 198 -18.34 22.19 -22.55
C PRO A 198 -19.61 21.31 -22.67
N GLU A 199 -20.57 21.70 -23.50
CA GLU A 199 -21.87 21.01 -23.63
C GLU A 199 -21.74 19.52 -24.04
N ASP A 200 -20.64 19.15 -24.68
CA ASP A 200 -20.31 17.81 -25.16
C ASP A 200 -19.45 16.99 -24.19
N MET A 201 -19.07 17.55 -23.04
CA MET A 201 -18.21 16.91 -22.05
C MET A 201 -19.01 16.46 -20.83
N THR A 202 -18.78 15.23 -20.40
CA THR A 202 -19.34 14.68 -19.17
C THR A 202 -18.28 14.57 -18.08
N ASP A 203 -18.71 14.45 -16.82
CA ASP A 203 -17.83 14.16 -15.68
C ASP A 203 -16.97 12.91 -15.91
N SER A 204 -17.53 11.90 -16.59
CA SER A 204 -16.79 10.67 -16.93
C SER A 204 -15.67 10.89 -17.94
N ASP A 205 -15.71 11.97 -18.72
CA ASP A 205 -14.65 12.34 -19.66
C ASP A 205 -13.45 12.97 -18.96
N LEU A 206 -13.65 13.53 -17.76
CA LEU A 206 -12.59 14.11 -16.93
C LEU A 206 -11.72 13.03 -16.25
N ILE A 207 -12.31 11.87 -15.92
CA ILE A 207 -11.60 10.72 -15.33
C ILE A 207 -11.64 9.52 -16.27
N GLN A 208 -11.10 9.66 -17.48
CA GLN A 208 -10.87 8.50 -18.36
C GLN A 208 -9.54 7.84 -17.98
N PRO A 209 -9.55 6.65 -17.34
CA PRO A 209 -8.32 5.98 -16.97
C PRO A 209 -7.59 5.51 -18.23
N GLU A 210 -6.27 5.54 -18.16
CA GLU A 210 -5.39 4.94 -19.15
C GLU A 210 -4.90 3.58 -18.62
N GLU A 211 -4.65 2.64 -19.53
CA GLU A 211 -4.04 1.37 -19.15
C GLU A 211 -2.56 1.59 -18.82
N THR A 212 -2.21 1.43 -17.54
CA THR A 212 -0.85 1.53 -17.04
C THR A 212 -0.67 0.59 -15.85
N VAL A 213 0.57 0.16 -15.60
CA VAL A 213 0.91 -0.62 -14.39
C VAL A 213 1.33 0.23 -13.21
N LEU A 214 1.43 1.55 -13.40
CA LEU A 214 1.83 2.45 -12.34
C LEU A 214 0.79 2.53 -11.23
N THR A 215 1.31 2.60 -10.01
CA THR A 215 0.58 2.68 -8.76
C THR A 215 1.03 3.90 -7.96
N CYS A 216 0.39 4.16 -6.82
CA CYS A 216 0.80 5.25 -5.92
C CYS A 216 2.27 5.13 -5.53
N LEU A 217 2.77 3.91 -5.33
CA LEU A 217 4.12 3.64 -4.81
C LEU A 217 5.24 3.85 -5.82
N ASP A 218 4.90 3.88 -7.12
CA ASP A 218 5.88 4.13 -8.17
C ASP A 218 6.37 5.58 -8.16
N CYS A 219 5.55 6.50 -7.63
CA CYS A 219 5.87 7.92 -7.45
C CYS A 219 6.11 8.27 -5.97
N HIS A 220 5.30 7.72 -5.05
CA HIS A 220 5.33 8.04 -3.63
C HIS A 220 6.00 6.93 -2.82
N ARG A 221 7.28 7.12 -2.53
CA ARG A 221 8.06 6.11 -1.80
C ARG A 221 8.15 6.44 -0.32
N ALA A 222 7.62 5.52 0.49
CA ALA A 222 7.87 5.52 1.91
C ALA A 222 9.19 4.80 2.23
N HIS A 223 9.79 5.14 3.37
CA HIS A 223 10.90 4.39 3.98
C HIS A 223 12.22 4.34 3.20
N VAL A 224 12.42 5.18 2.19
CA VAL A 224 13.69 5.19 1.46
C VAL A 224 14.68 6.13 2.15
N GLN A 225 15.82 5.60 2.59
CA GLN A 225 16.89 6.41 3.16
C GLN A 225 17.54 7.26 2.07
N GLY A 226 17.87 8.52 2.38
CA GLY A 226 18.40 9.44 1.38
C GLY A 226 17.30 10.08 0.53
N PHE A 227 16.04 9.83 0.85
CA PHE A 227 14.87 10.39 0.17
C PHE A 227 14.12 11.43 1.02
N GLU A 228 14.86 12.07 1.93
CA GLU A 228 14.40 13.20 2.74
C GLU A 228 14.30 14.48 1.86
N PHE A 229 13.25 14.57 1.01
CA PHE A 229 13.07 15.65 0.02
C PHE A 229 11.91 16.60 0.35
N ASP A 230 11.90 17.76 -0.31
CA ASP A 230 10.73 18.65 -0.35
C ASP A 230 9.49 17.87 -0.81
N PHE A 231 8.44 17.85 0.02
CA PHE A 231 7.18 17.12 -0.21
C PHE A 231 7.31 15.59 -0.34
N PHE A 232 8.42 15.01 0.12
CA PHE A 232 8.65 13.55 0.07
C PHE A 232 8.64 12.95 -1.34
N LEU A 233 9.03 13.75 -2.35
CA LEU A 233 9.09 13.34 -3.75
C LEU A 233 10.52 13.44 -4.30
N GLN A 234 10.97 12.39 -5.00
CA GLN A 234 12.20 12.43 -5.78
C GLN A 234 11.88 12.60 -7.25
N GLU A 235 11.87 13.85 -7.72
CA GLU A 235 11.46 14.14 -9.08
C GLU A 235 12.31 13.40 -10.13
N GLN A 236 13.63 13.56 -10.09
CA GLN A 236 14.48 13.09 -11.19
C GLN A 236 14.69 11.57 -11.26
N ALA A 237 14.69 10.89 -10.11
CA ALA A 237 14.99 9.46 -10.06
C ALA A 237 13.80 8.56 -9.70
N VAL A 238 12.63 9.14 -9.39
CA VAL A 238 11.38 8.39 -9.18
C VAL A 238 10.27 8.90 -10.10
N VAL A 239 9.88 10.18 -9.95
CA VAL A 239 8.66 10.70 -10.61
C VAL A 239 8.83 10.77 -12.14
N LEU A 240 9.88 11.40 -12.65
CA LEU A 240 10.08 11.54 -14.11
C LEU A 240 10.24 10.19 -14.83
N PRO A 241 10.95 9.18 -14.26
CA PRO A 241 10.92 7.82 -14.78
C PRO A 241 9.50 7.22 -14.83
N ALA A 242 8.70 7.38 -13.78
CA ALA A 242 7.32 6.90 -13.76
C ALA A 242 6.46 7.62 -14.82
N CYS A 243 6.57 8.95 -14.95
CA CYS A 243 5.89 9.69 -16.01
C CYS A 243 6.29 9.18 -17.41
N THR A 244 7.58 8.94 -17.64
CA THR A 244 8.08 8.40 -18.91
C THR A 244 7.48 7.03 -19.20
N GLN A 245 7.45 6.14 -18.19
CA GLN A 245 6.86 4.82 -18.31
C GLN A 245 5.37 4.90 -18.69
N CYS A 246 4.59 5.76 -18.00
CA CYS A 246 3.19 5.98 -18.32
C CYS A 246 3.00 6.40 -19.79
N HIS A 247 3.80 7.37 -20.24
CA HIS A 247 3.70 7.88 -21.61
C HIS A 247 4.12 6.88 -22.69
N VAL A 248 5.03 5.97 -22.35
CA VAL A 248 5.40 4.84 -23.20
C VAL A 248 4.27 3.82 -23.28
N GLU A 249 3.69 3.42 -22.13
CA GLU A 249 2.61 2.43 -22.06
C GLU A 249 1.34 2.90 -22.78
N THR A 250 0.98 4.17 -22.57
CA THR A 250 -0.26 4.75 -23.12
C THR A 250 -0.09 5.28 -24.54
N GLY A 251 1.15 5.44 -25.02
CA GLY A 251 1.45 6.10 -26.30
C GLY A 251 1.05 7.59 -26.34
N LYS A 252 0.90 8.23 -25.17
CA LYS A 252 0.45 9.63 -25.01
C LYS A 252 1.49 10.42 -24.22
N GLY A 253 1.67 11.70 -24.55
CA GLY A 253 2.61 12.59 -23.83
C GLY A 253 4.09 12.40 -24.20
N PRO A 254 5.01 13.16 -23.58
CA PRO A 254 6.44 13.06 -23.88
C PRO A 254 7.07 11.76 -23.35
N GLN A 255 7.74 11.01 -24.23
CA GLN A 255 8.33 9.70 -23.90
C GLN A 255 9.82 9.77 -23.50
N ASP A 256 10.40 10.97 -23.41
CA ASP A 256 11.77 11.18 -22.91
C ASP A 256 11.80 12.42 -22.02
N LEU A 257 11.36 12.26 -20.77
CA LEU A 257 11.37 13.33 -19.78
C LEU A 257 12.71 13.40 -19.03
N ALA A 258 13.49 12.31 -19.03
CA ALA A 258 14.74 12.21 -18.29
C ALA A 258 15.97 12.69 -19.08
N GLY A 259 15.93 12.65 -20.42
CA GLY A 259 17.01 13.02 -21.32
C GLY A 259 17.12 14.52 -21.64
N GLY A 260 16.17 15.34 -21.19
CA GLY A 260 16.13 16.77 -21.44
C GLY A 260 16.98 17.61 -20.49
N ARG A 261 18.31 17.51 -20.57
CA ARG A 261 19.24 18.52 -20.02
C ARG A 261 20.38 18.82 -20.98
#